data_AF-A0A948TUY8-F1
#
_entry.id   AF-A0A948TUY8-F1
#
_cell.length_a   1.000
_cell.length_b   1.000
_cell.length_c   1.000
_cell.angle_alpha   90.00
_cell.angle_beta   90.00
_cell.angle_gamma   90.00
#
_symmetry.space_group_name_H-M   'P 1'
#
loop_
_entity.id
_entity.type
_entity.pdbx_description
1 polymer ?
#
loop_
_entity_poly.entity_id
_entity_poly.type
_entity_poly.pdbx_seq_one_letter_code
_entity_poly.pdbx_strand_id
1 'polypeptide(L)'
;MSLQTRLESLVLRLAAEFKTIYGQVGTLANLSTTDKTNLVSSINELRSQISTLAGVTIIDDANAAGTATTFSASKITSLLDALKADLLGGADAAFDTLKELQTAILDDQTGIAALLAAVDKRVRFDAAQSLTALEQEQARQNIGAVSVLDIGNADTDFVAAFEAALLA
;
A
#
# COMPACT_ATOMS: atom_id res chain seq x y z
N MET A 1 -73.97 56.83 11.24
CA MET A 1 -72.64 56.67 11.89
C MET A 1 -72.04 58.04 12.09
N SER A 2 -71.50 58.34 13.27
CA SER A 2 -70.83 59.62 13.53
C SER A 2 -69.41 59.62 12.93
N LEU A 3 -68.83 60.81 12.76
CA LEU A 3 -67.42 60.97 12.40
C LEU A 3 -66.50 60.24 13.39
N GLN A 4 -66.85 60.29 14.67
CA GLN A 4 -66.14 59.61 15.74
C GLN A 4 -66.05 58.09 15.50
N THR A 5 -67.17 57.41 15.21
CA THR A 5 -67.15 55.96 14.97
C THR A 5 -66.32 55.58 13.74
N ARG A 6 -66.30 56.43 12.71
CA ARG A 6 -65.47 56.22 11.51
C ARG A 6 -63.97 56.35 11.82
N LEU A 7 -63.61 57.33 12.64
CA LEU A 7 -62.24 57.54 13.08
C LEU A 7 -61.75 56.39 13.97
N GLU A 8 -62.56 55.94 14.92
CA GLU A 8 -62.27 54.78 15.77
C GLU A 8 -62.05 53.51 14.93
N SER A 9 -62.92 53.26 13.95
CA SER A 9 -62.79 52.10 13.04
C SER A 9 -61.50 52.15 12.22
N LEU A 10 -61.10 53.32 11.72
CA LEU A 10 -59.84 53.51 11.00
C LEU A 10 -58.63 53.25 11.89
N VAL A 11 -58.63 53.78 13.11
CA VAL A 11 -57.54 53.58 14.08
C VAL A 11 -57.38 52.11 14.45
N LEU A 12 -58.49 51.40 14.68
CA LEU A 12 -58.47 49.96 14.97
C LEU A 12 -57.94 49.15 13.79
N ARG A 13 -58.34 49.49 12.55
CA ARG A 13 -57.80 48.81 11.36
C ARG A 13 -56.31 49.06 11.20
N LEU A 14 -55.85 50.31 11.34
CA LEU A 14 -54.42 50.65 11.29
C LEU A 14 -53.62 49.89 12.34
N ALA A 15 -54.11 49.82 13.58
CA ALA A 15 -53.46 49.06 14.65
C ALA A 15 -53.34 47.57 14.32
N ALA A 16 -54.38 46.97 13.73
CA ALA A 16 -54.37 45.57 13.30
C ALA A 16 -53.36 45.33 12.16
N GLU A 17 -53.29 46.23 11.17
CA GLU A 17 -52.32 46.15 10.08
C GLU A 17 -50.88 46.26 10.59
N PHE A 18 -50.57 47.23 11.46
CA PHE A 18 -49.24 47.36 12.05
C PHE A 18 -48.84 46.14 12.88
N LYS A 19 -49.78 45.57 13.66
CA LYS A 19 -49.51 44.34 14.42
C LYS A 19 -49.20 43.16 13.50
N THR A 20 -49.90 43.04 12.38
CA THR A 20 -49.61 42.03 11.35
C THR A 20 -48.20 42.23 10.77
N ILE A 21 -47.84 43.46 10.41
CA ILE A 21 -46.51 43.80 9.87
C ILE A 21 -45.41 43.45 10.90
N TYR A 22 -45.55 43.87 12.15
CA TYR A 22 -44.57 43.53 13.20
C TYR A 22 -44.49 42.03 13.47
N GLY A 23 -45.62 41.32 13.42
CA GLY A 23 -45.66 39.87 13.57
C GLY A 23 -44.93 39.14 12.43
N GLN A 24 -45.02 39.64 11.21
CA GLN A 24 -44.34 39.08 10.03
C GLN A 24 -42.84 39.43 9.99
N VAL A 25 -42.49 40.66 10.31
CA VAL A 25 -41.10 41.15 10.29
C VAL A 25 -40.28 40.63 11.48
N GLY A 26 -40.93 40.44 12.64
CA GLY A 26 -40.25 40.09 13.88
C GLY A 26 -39.50 41.27 14.51
N THR A 27 -38.61 40.98 15.46
CA THR A 27 -37.80 41.98 16.16
C THR A 27 -36.32 41.84 15.81
N LEU A 28 -35.60 42.97 15.77
CA LEU A 28 -34.17 43.01 15.47
C LEU A 28 -33.34 42.18 16.46
N ALA A 29 -33.81 42.07 17.72
CA ALA A 29 -33.18 41.26 18.75
C ALA A 29 -33.06 39.77 18.36
N ASN A 30 -34.01 39.25 17.58
CA ASN A 30 -34.07 37.85 17.16
C ASN A 30 -33.14 37.50 15.99
N LEU A 31 -32.51 38.48 15.35
CA LEU A 31 -31.55 38.21 14.30
C LEU A 31 -30.32 37.48 14.89
N SER A 32 -29.75 36.55 14.13
CA SER A 32 -28.49 35.86 14.50
C SER A 32 -27.25 36.50 13.89
N THR A 33 -27.44 37.54 13.07
CA THR A 33 -26.37 38.36 12.50
C THR A 33 -25.74 39.24 13.58
N THR A 34 -24.53 39.74 13.32
CA THR A 34 -23.81 40.63 14.25
C THR A 34 -24.42 42.03 14.22
N ASP A 35 -24.67 42.57 13.02
CA ASP A 35 -25.34 43.83 12.81
C ASP A 35 -26.86 43.64 12.95
N LYS A 36 -27.44 44.35 13.93
CA LYS A 36 -28.87 44.38 14.25
C LYS A 36 -29.46 45.80 14.18
N THR A 37 -28.78 46.74 13.52
CA THR A 37 -29.22 48.14 13.42
C THR A 37 -30.51 48.27 12.61
N ASN A 38 -30.63 47.53 11.51
CA ASN A 38 -31.84 47.40 10.71
C ASN A 38 -31.75 46.12 9.82
N LEU A 39 -32.86 45.69 9.22
CA LEU A 39 -32.90 44.49 8.38
C LEU A 39 -31.97 44.56 7.16
N VAL A 40 -31.81 45.75 6.55
CA VAL A 40 -30.98 45.93 5.37
C VAL A 40 -29.52 45.71 5.71
N SER A 41 -29.06 46.26 6.84
CA SER A 41 -27.69 46.03 7.33
C SER A 41 -27.42 44.54 7.58
N SER A 42 -28.33 43.84 8.27
CA SER A 42 -28.20 42.40 8.55
C SER A 42 -28.20 41.54 7.28
N ILE A 43 -29.02 41.88 6.29
CA ILE A 43 -29.06 41.20 4.98
C ILE A 43 -27.75 41.44 4.21
N ASN A 44 -27.22 42.67 4.26
CA ASN A 44 -25.95 43.00 3.63
C ASN A 44 -24.75 42.30 4.31
N GLU A 45 -24.78 42.12 5.64
CA GLU A 45 -23.81 41.30 6.36
C GLU A 45 -23.85 39.84 5.88
N LEU A 46 -25.05 39.23 5.81
CA LEU A 46 -25.22 37.87 5.31
C LEU A 46 -24.72 37.72 3.86
N ARG A 47 -25.05 38.67 2.99
CA ARG A 47 -24.56 38.73 1.60
C ARG A 47 -23.04 38.74 1.55
N SER A 48 -22.41 39.54 2.41
CA SER A 48 -20.95 39.62 2.52
C SER A 48 -20.34 38.29 2.98
N GLN A 49 -20.89 37.67 4.03
CA GLN A 49 -20.43 36.37 4.51
C GLN A 49 -20.53 35.27 3.45
N ILE A 50 -21.64 35.23 2.70
CA ILE A 50 -21.83 34.29 1.58
C ILE A 50 -20.82 34.57 0.46
N SER A 51 -20.57 35.84 0.14
CA SER A 51 -19.58 36.21 -0.87
C SER A 51 -18.17 35.78 -0.49
N THR A 52 -17.80 35.90 0.80
CA THR A 52 -16.53 35.40 1.33
C THR A 52 -16.45 33.89 1.16
N LEU A 53 -17.49 33.14 1.54
CA LEU A 53 -17.52 31.68 1.40
C LEU A 53 -17.41 31.24 -0.07
N ALA A 54 -18.08 31.93 -0.99
CA ALA A 54 -17.98 31.65 -2.42
C ALA A 54 -16.58 31.90 -2.99
N GLY A 55 -15.79 32.76 -2.35
CA GLY A 55 -14.38 33.00 -2.70
C GLY A 55 -13.39 32.02 -2.07
N VAL A 56 -13.84 31.13 -1.17
CA VAL A 56 -12.96 30.11 -0.57
C VAL A 56 -12.79 28.95 -1.55
N THR A 57 -11.58 28.81 -2.08
CA THR A 57 -11.17 27.62 -2.83
C THR A 57 -10.91 26.48 -1.85
N ILE A 58 -11.79 25.47 -1.83
CA ILE A 58 -11.61 24.26 -0.99
C ILE A 58 -10.82 23.18 -1.73
N ILE A 59 -10.91 23.15 -3.07
CA ILE A 59 -10.19 22.22 -3.92
C ILE A 59 -9.06 22.98 -4.63
N ASP A 60 -7.82 22.60 -4.35
CA ASP A 60 -6.63 23.21 -4.93
C ASP A 60 -5.59 22.15 -5.29
N ASP A 61 -5.55 21.77 -6.56
CA ASP A 61 -4.65 20.74 -7.09
C ASP A 61 -3.18 21.20 -7.22
N ALA A 62 -2.90 22.50 -7.04
CA ALA A 62 -1.57 23.08 -7.11
C ALA A 62 -0.92 23.22 -5.72
N ASN A 63 -1.72 23.34 -4.66
CA ASN A 63 -1.22 23.59 -3.31
C ASN A 63 -0.89 22.30 -2.53
N ALA A 64 0.24 21.68 -2.89
CA ALA A 64 0.65 20.40 -2.29
C ALA A 64 1.05 20.45 -0.81
N ALA A 65 1.33 21.64 -0.26
CA ALA A 65 1.67 21.84 1.16
C ALA A 65 0.51 22.45 1.97
N GLY A 66 -0.66 22.63 1.35
CA GLY A 66 -1.82 23.24 1.98
C GLY A 66 -2.43 22.34 3.06
N THR A 67 -2.82 22.93 4.18
CA THR A 67 -3.56 22.24 5.26
C THR A 67 -5.04 22.63 5.31
N ALA A 68 -5.43 23.65 4.54
CA ALA A 68 -6.80 24.19 4.50
C ALA A 68 -7.59 23.79 3.24
N THR A 69 -6.92 23.18 2.26
CA THR A 69 -7.48 22.77 0.97
C THR A 69 -7.25 21.28 0.75
N THR A 70 -8.08 20.67 -0.10
CA THR A 70 -7.92 19.28 -0.53
C THR A 70 -7.64 19.21 -2.03
N PHE A 71 -7.09 18.08 -2.47
CA PHE A 71 -7.02 17.76 -3.89
C PHE A 71 -8.37 17.28 -4.43
N SER A 72 -8.56 17.46 -5.74
CA SER A 72 -9.65 16.87 -6.50
C SER A 72 -9.51 15.35 -6.58
N ALA A 73 -10.62 14.65 -6.78
CA ALA A 73 -10.60 13.19 -6.97
C ALA A 73 -9.68 12.78 -8.14
N SER A 74 -9.67 13.57 -9.22
CA SER A 74 -8.80 13.33 -10.39
C SER A 74 -7.32 13.43 -10.02
N LYS A 75 -6.94 14.44 -9.23
CA LYS A 75 -5.55 14.60 -8.79
C LYS A 75 -5.14 13.47 -7.84
N ILE A 76 -6.03 13.04 -6.95
CA ILE A 76 -5.79 11.89 -6.05
C ILE A 76 -5.55 10.63 -6.88
N THR A 77 -6.40 10.31 -7.85
CA THR A 77 -6.19 9.15 -8.74
C THR A 77 -4.85 9.23 -9.47
N SER A 78 -4.51 10.40 -10.02
CA SER A 78 -3.22 10.59 -10.69
C SER A 78 -2.02 10.39 -9.76
N LEU A 79 -2.11 10.83 -8.49
CA LEU A 79 -1.05 10.59 -7.50
C LEU A 79 -0.93 9.11 -7.13
N LEU A 80 -2.05 8.39 -7.05
CA LEU A 80 -2.06 6.94 -6.80
C LEU A 80 -1.45 6.16 -7.98
N ASP A 81 -1.77 6.55 -9.21
CA ASP A 81 -1.18 5.93 -10.41
C ASP A 81 0.33 6.19 -10.49
N ALA A 82 0.77 7.42 -10.18
CA ALA A 82 2.19 7.76 -10.09
C ALA A 82 2.90 6.94 -9.00
N LEU A 83 2.32 6.85 -7.80
CA LEU A 83 2.86 6.03 -6.71
C LEU A 83 2.96 4.55 -7.11
N LYS A 84 1.95 4.02 -7.80
CA LYS A 84 1.98 2.65 -8.33
C LYS A 84 3.12 2.49 -9.33
N ALA A 85 3.28 3.41 -10.27
CA ALA A 85 4.38 3.37 -11.23
C ALA A 85 5.76 3.43 -10.55
N ASP A 86 5.93 4.31 -9.55
CA ASP A 86 7.18 4.46 -8.79
C ASP A 86 7.52 3.20 -8.00
N LEU A 87 6.52 2.56 -7.38
CA LEU A 87 6.71 1.29 -6.63
C LEU A 87 7.11 0.14 -7.56
N LEU A 88 6.61 0.12 -8.78
CA LEU A 88 6.87 -0.95 -9.74
C LEU A 88 8.12 -0.69 -10.58
N GLY A 89 8.56 0.57 -10.72
CA GLY A 89 9.82 0.93 -11.34
C GLY A 89 10.01 0.43 -12.78
N GLY A 90 8.92 0.12 -13.49
CA GLY A 90 8.97 -0.51 -14.82
C GLY A 90 9.22 -2.02 -14.80
N ALA A 91 8.89 -2.70 -13.69
CA ALA A 91 8.84 -4.15 -13.63
C ALA A 91 8.05 -4.73 -14.80
N ASP A 92 8.52 -5.86 -15.33
CA ASP A 92 7.77 -6.64 -16.32
C ASP A 92 6.40 -7.04 -15.76
N ALA A 93 5.41 -7.24 -16.63
CA ALA A 93 4.04 -7.60 -16.23
C ALA A 93 3.96 -8.90 -15.41
N ALA A 94 4.98 -9.76 -15.44
CA ALA A 94 5.07 -10.94 -14.59
C ALA A 94 5.50 -10.65 -13.14
N PHE A 95 5.99 -9.43 -12.86
CA PHE A 95 6.56 -9.01 -11.57
C PHE A 95 6.03 -7.65 -11.11
N ASP A 96 4.90 -7.21 -11.66
CA ASP A 96 4.33 -5.89 -11.43
C ASP A 96 3.39 -5.84 -10.21
N THR A 97 3.33 -6.94 -9.44
CA THR A 97 2.71 -6.98 -8.12
C THR A 97 3.62 -7.56 -7.04
N LEU A 98 3.44 -7.08 -5.81
CA LEU A 98 4.16 -7.61 -4.64
C LEU A 98 3.91 -9.11 -4.42
N LYS A 99 2.76 -9.62 -4.87
CA LYS A 99 2.42 -11.04 -4.72
C LYS A 99 3.20 -11.91 -5.69
N GLU A 100 3.37 -11.46 -6.93
CA GLU A 100 4.18 -12.18 -7.92
C GLU A 100 5.65 -12.21 -7.51
N LEU A 101 6.19 -11.08 -7.05
CA LEU A 101 7.56 -11.01 -6.51
C LEU A 101 7.75 -11.96 -5.32
N GLN A 102 6.78 -12.04 -4.40
CA GLN A 102 6.83 -13.01 -3.31
C GLN A 102 6.90 -14.45 -3.83
N THR A 103 6.06 -14.81 -4.81
CA THR A 103 6.05 -16.16 -5.38
C THR A 103 7.38 -16.47 -6.05
N ALA A 104 7.91 -15.58 -6.88
CA ALA A 104 9.19 -15.77 -7.57
C ALA A 104 10.35 -16.04 -6.59
N ILE A 105 10.43 -15.28 -5.49
CA ILE A 105 11.46 -15.47 -4.46
C ILE A 105 11.30 -16.80 -3.73
N LEU A 106 10.07 -17.27 -3.50
CA LEU A 106 9.82 -18.57 -2.86
C LEU A 106 10.20 -19.72 -3.80
N ASP A 107 9.84 -19.62 -5.08
CA ASP A 107 10.18 -20.62 -6.09
C ASP A 107 11.71 -20.70 -6.28
N ASP A 108 12.39 -19.55 -6.37
CA ASP A 108 13.85 -19.49 -6.46
C ASP A 108 14.54 -20.13 -5.25
N GLN A 109 14.02 -19.95 -4.03
CA GLN A 109 14.54 -20.62 -2.84
C GLN A 109 14.43 -22.14 -2.93
N THR A 110 13.32 -22.67 -3.47
CA THR A 110 13.19 -24.12 -3.68
C THR A 110 14.16 -24.62 -4.74
N GLY A 111 14.37 -23.85 -5.82
CA GLY A 111 15.33 -24.15 -6.86
C GLY A 111 16.77 -24.19 -6.34
N ILE A 112 17.17 -23.20 -5.54
CA ILE A 112 18.49 -23.13 -4.91
C ILE A 112 18.69 -24.28 -3.92
N ALA A 113 17.68 -24.60 -3.10
CA ALA A 113 17.75 -25.74 -2.18
C ALA A 113 17.91 -27.07 -2.94
N ALA A 114 17.19 -27.24 -4.06
CA ALA A 114 17.31 -28.42 -4.92
C ALA A 114 18.70 -28.50 -5.56
N LEU A 115 19.25 -27.38 -6.03
CA LEU A 115 20.60 -27.32 -6.59
C LEU A 115 21.67 -27.65 -5.53
N LEU A 116 21.56 -27.08 -4.33
CA LEU A 116 22.47 -27.35 -3.22
C LEU A 116 22.45 -28.84 -2.85
N ALA A 117 21.25 -29.42 -2.70
CA ALA A 117 21.09 -30.84 -2.42
C ALA A 117 21.65 -31.74 -3.54
N ALA A 118 21.58 -31.30 -4.80
CA ALA A 118 22.16 -32.02 -5.92
C ALA A 118 23.70 -31.92 -5.94
N VAL A 119 24.25 -30.75 -5.57
CA VAL A 119 25.70 -30.53 -5.47
C VAL A 119 26.30 -31.30 -4.29
N ASP A 120 25.63 -31.36 -3.15
CA ASP A 120 26.07 -32.12 -1.97
C ASP A 120 26.21 -33.62 -2.24
N LYS A 121 25.47 -34.15 -3.22
CA LYS A 121 25.54 -35.56 -3.65
C LYS A 121 26.67 -35.85 -4.63
N ARG A 122 27.44 -34.86 -5.07
CA ARG A 122 28.56 -35.07 -6.02
C ARG A 122 29.83 -35.49 -5.29
N VAL A 123 30.56 -36.42 -5.90
CA VAL A 123 31.91 -36.80 -5.47
C VAL A 123 32.87 -35.65 -5.80
N ARG A 124 33.58 -35.15 -4.79
CA ARG A 124 34.62 -34.12 -4.91
C ARG A 124 35.96 -34.76 -5.20
N PHE A 125 36.73 -34.13 -6.08
CA PHE A 125 38.10 -34.53 -6.40
C PHE A 125 39.14 -33.63 -5.73
N ASP A 126 38.73 -32.46 -5.22
CA ASP A 126 39.60 -31.42 -4.69
C ASP A 126 39.84 -31.53 -3.17
N ALA A 127 39.02 -32.33 -2.48
CA ALA A 127 39.13 -32.56 -1.05
C ALA A 127 38.57 -33.94 -0.65
N ALA A 128 39.02 -34.46 0.49
CA ALA A 128 38.44 -35.66 1.09
C ALA A 128 36.97 -35.44 1.49
N GLN A 129 36.13 -36.46 1.28
CA GLN A 129 34.71 -36.44 1.66
C GLN A 129 34.38 -37.56 2.65
N SER A 130 33.46 -37.29 3.56
CA SER A 130 32.93 -38.26 4.53
C SER A 130 31.64 -38.90 4.01
N LEU A 131 31.77 -39.79 3.04
CA LEU A 131 30.64 -40.55 2.48
C LEU A 131 30.36 -41.81 3.33
N THR A 132 29.08 -42.17 3.49
CA THR A 132 28.67 -43.45 4.07
C THR A 132 29.06 -44.62 3.17
N ALA A 133 29.12 -45.84 3.71
CA ALA A 133 29.52 -47.04 2.92
C ALA A 133 28.64 -47.27 1.67
N LEU A 134 27.32 -47.02 1.78
CA LEU A 134 26.39 -47.13 0.65
C LEU A 134 26.62 -46.04 -0.40
N GLU A 135 26.86 -44.80 0.03
CA GLU A 135 27.17 -43.69 -0.89
C GLU A 135 28.50 -43.92 -1.62
N GLN A 136 29.51 -44.44 -0.92
CA GLN A 136 30.80 -44.79 -1.54
C GLN A 136 30.64 -45.88 -2.60
N GLU A 137 29.82 -46.90 -2.34
CA GLU A 137 29.55 -47.96 -3.31
C GLU A 137 28.83 -47.43 -4.55
N GLN A 138 27.76 -46.66 -4.38
CA GLN A 138 27.06 -46.04 -5.51
C GLN A 138 27.98 -45.09 -6.30
N ALA A 139 28.80 -44.30 -5.61
CA ALA A 139 29.76 -43.41 -6.23
C ALA A 139 30.78 -44.17 -7.09
N ARG A 140 31.34 -45.26 -6.57
CA ARG A 140 32.28 -46.13 -7.30
C ARG A 140 31.64 -46.76 -8.52
N GLN A 141 30.42 -47.29 -8.38
CA GLN A 141 29.66 -47.84 -9.51
C GLN A 141 29.41 -46.80 -10.61
N ASN A 142 29.05 -45.56 -10.24
CA ASN A 142 28.81 -44.48 -11.20
C ASN A 142 30.04 -44.10 -12.02
N ILE A 143 31.25 -44.19 -11.44
CA ILE A 143 32.51 -43.82 -12.11
C ILE A 143 33.31 -45.03 -12.61
N GLY A 144 32.79 -46.26 -12.45
CA GLY A 144 33.48 -47.49 -12.83
C GLY A 144 34.73 -47.81 -11.99
N ALA A 145 34.77 -47.35 -10.73
CA ALA A 145 35.86 -47.65 -9.81
C ALA A 145 35.59 -48.93 -9.00
N VAL A 146 36.65 -49.64 -8.62
CA VAL A 146 36.61 -50.85 -7.78
C VAL A 146 37.03 -50.49 -6.36
N SER A 147 36.46 -51.13 -5.33
CA SER A 147 36.85 -50.86 -3.94
C SER A 147 38.21 -51.49 -3.59
N VAL A 148 38.91 -50.93 -2.61
CA VAL A 148 40.12 -51.55 -2.05
C VAL A 148 39.82 -52.92 -1.42
N LEU A 149 38.61 -53.13 -0.90
CA LEU A 149 38.23 -54.43 -0.35
C LEU A 149 38.14 -55.51 -1.44
N ASP A 150 37.70 -55.15 -2.65
CA ASP A 150 37.58 -56.08 -3.77
C ASP A 150 38.93 -56.35 -4.44
N ILE A 151 39.83 -55.36 -4.50
CA ILE A 151 41.20 -55.52 -5.04
C ILE A 151 42.12 -56.24 -4.04
N GLY A 152 41.90 -56.06 -2.73
CA GLY A 152 42.84 -56.48 -1.69
C GLY A 152 43.95 -55.44 -1.47
N ASN A 153 45.07 -55.87 -0.87
CA ASN A 153 46.21 -54.98 -0.67
C ASN A 153 46.89 -54.70 -2.02
N ALA A 154 46.66 -53.49 -2.57
CA ALA A 154 47.23 -53.07 -3.84
C ALA A 154 48.77 -52.96 -3.81
N ASP A 155 49.37 -52.86 -2.64
CA ASP A 155 50.82 -52.81 -2.43
C ASP A 155 51.42 -54.22 -2.20
N THR A 156 50.65 -55.30 -2.44
CA THR A 156 51.16 -56.66 -2.28
C THR A 156 52.28 -56.94 -3.27
N ASP A 157 53.48 -57.21 -2.77
CA ASP A 157 54.59 -57.68 -3.58
C ASP A 157 54.40 -59.16 -3.95
N PHE A 158 53.79 -59.39 -5.11
CA PHE A 158 53.55 -60.73 -5.64
C PHE A 158 54.84 -61.48 -5.99
N VAL A 159 55.95 -60.78 -6.27
CA VAL A 159 57.24 -61.42 -6.57
C VAL A 159 57.81 -62.01 -5.29
N ALA A 160 57.87 -61.22 -4.22
CA ALA A 160 58.31 -61.70 -2.91
C ALA A 160 57.43 -62.86 -2.40
N ALA A 161 56.11 -62.77 -2.59
CA ALA A 161 55.18 -63.85 -2.21
C ALA A 161 55.43 -65.14 -3.01
N PHE A 162 55.73 -65.04 -4.30
CA PHE A 162 56.04 -66.19 -5.16
C PHE A 162 57.39 -66.82 -4.81
N GLU A 163 58.43 -66.01 -4.60
CA GLU A 163 59.77 -66.50 -4.23
C GLU A 163 59.76 -67.20 -2.87
N ALA A 164 59.00 -66.69 -1.90
CA ALA A 164 58.82 -67.34 -0.61
C ALA A 164 58.14 -68.73 -0.75
N ALA A 165 57.18 -68.87 -1.67
CA ALA A 165 56.48 -70.13 -1.91
C ALA A 165 57.32 -71.18 -2.65
N LEU A 166 58.34 -70.77 -3.42
CA LEU A 166 59.29 -71.67 -4.09
C LEU A 166 60.28 -72.32 -3.13
N LEU A 167 60.54 -71.67 -1.99
CA LEU A 167 61.47 -72.11 -0.95
C LEU A 167 60.80 -72.92 0.18
N ALA A 168 59.46 -72.98 0.19
CA ALA A 168 58.64 -73.75 1.12
C ALA A 168 58.34 -75.16 0.57
#